data_AF-A0AAJ1WSA6-F1
#
_entry.id   AF-A0AAJ1WSA6-F1
#
_cell.length_a   1.000
_cell.length_b   1.000
_cell.length_c   1.000
_cell.angle_alpha   90.00
_cell.angle_beta   90.00
_cell.angle_gamma   90.00
#
_symmetry.space_group_name_H-M   'P 1'
#
loop_
_entity.id
_entity.type
_entity.pdbx_description
1 polymer ?
#
loop_
_entity_poly.entity_id
_entity_poly.type
_entity_poly.pdbx_seq_one_letter_code
_entity_poly.pdbx_strand_id
1 'polypeptide(L)' 'MDKNTGWGMLLPGFILLGLGIGMALGNTGAGVLIGVGVGFISTAIIQGMRSK' A
#
# COMPACT_ATOMS: atom_id res chain seq x y z
N MET A 1 5.31 20.56 -5.25
CA MET A 1 5.04 19.12 -5.10
C MET A 1 3.55 18.91 -5.25
N ASP A 2 3.14 18.26 -6.34
CA ASP A 2 1.74 18.11 -6.71
C ASP A 2 1.01 17.23 -5.70
N LYS A 3 -0.05 17.77 -5.09
CA LYS A 3 -0.79 17.15 -3.98
C LYS A 3 -1.47 15.82 -4.38
N ASN A 4 -1.48 15.49 -5.67
CA ASN A 4 -2.10 14.29 -6.23
C ASN A 4 -1.12 13.10 -6.36
N THR A 5 0.18 13.35 -6.48
CA THR A 5 1.19 12.28 -6.63
C THR A 5 1.43 11.51 -5.33
N GLY A 6 1.35 12.18 -4.17
CA GLY A 6 1.53 11.54 -2.87
C GLY A 6 0.49 10.44 -2.58
N TRP A 7 -0.73 10.59 -3.08
CA TRP A 7 -1.80 9.58 -2.96
C TRP A 7 -1.60 8.38 -3.90
N GLY A 8 -1.11 8.62 -5.12
CA GLY A 8 -0.72 7.56 -6.05
C GLY A 8 0.49 6.76 -5.56
N MET A 9 1.26 7.31 -4.63
CA MET A 9 2.46 6.67 -4.06
C MET A 9 2.18 5.76 -2.86
N LEU A 10 0.99 5.84 -2.24
CA LEU A 10 0.66 5.00 -1.08
C LEU A 10 0.60 3.52 -1.45
N LEU A 11 -0.04 3.20 -2.59
CA LEU A 11 -0.19 1.83 -3.05
C LEU A 11 1.17 1.16 -3.35
N PRO A 12 2.06 1.74 -4.18
CA PRO A 12 3.41 1.19 -4.37
C PRO A 12 4.24 1.22 -3.07
N GLY A 13 4.02 2.18 -2.18
CA GLY A 13 4.66 2.24 -0.87
C GLY A 13 4.33 1.03 0.02
N PHE A 14 3.04 0.72 0.20
CA PHE A 14 2.62 -0.45 0.98
C PHE A 14 3.05 -1.78 0.34
N ILE A 15 3.10 -1.85 -0.99
CA ILE A 15 3.61 -3.03 -1.70
C ILE A 15 5.11 -3.22 -1.44
N LEU A 16 5.91 -2.16 -1.54
CA LEU A 16 7.35 -2.21 -1.25
C LEU A 16 7.63 -2.55 0.22
N LEU A 17 6.83 -2.02 1.15
CA LEU A 17 6.92 -2.30 2.57
C LEU A 17 6.56 -3.77 2.86
N GLY A 18 5.47 -4.26 2.28
CA GLY A 18 5.06 -5.67 2.37
C GLY A 18 6.07 -6.62 1.74
N LEU A 19 6.66 -6.25 0.60
CA LEU A 19 7.72 -7.01 -0.07
C LEU A 19 8.97 -7.09 0.81
N GLY A 20 9.41 -5.96 1.40
CA GLY A 20 10.56 -5.92 2.31
C GLY A 20 10.36 -6.76 3.56
N ILE A 21 9.18 -6.67 4.19
CA ILE A 21 8.82 -7.50 5.35
C ILE A 21 8.75 -8.99 4.95
N GLY A 22 8.13 -9.28 3.81
CA GLY A 22 8.04 -10.65 3.28
C GLY A 22 9.40 -11.27 2.99
N MET A 23 10.33 -10.50 2.43
CA MET A 23 11.70 -10.93 2.22
C MET A 23 12.43 -11.19 3.54
N ALA A 24 12.24 -10.34 4.55
CA ALA A 24 12.87 -10.52 5.87
C ALA A 24 12.36 -11.77 6.60
N LEU A 25 11.09 -12.15 6.39
CA LEU A 25 10.46 -13.33 6.99
C LEU A 25 10.63 -14.60 6.14
N GLY A 26 11.34 -14.52 5.00
CA GLY A 26 11.51 -15.65 4.08
C GLY A 26 10.23 -16.06 3.33
N ASN A 27 9.17 -15.25 3.40
CA ASN A 27 7.90 -15.48 2.72
C ASN A 27 7.46 -14.22 1.95
N THR A 28 8.17 -13.96 0.86
CA THR A 28 7.92 -12.80 -0.02
C THR A 28 6.50 -12.79 -0.58
N GLY A 29 5.95 -13.97 -0.92
CA GLY A 29 4.59 -14.08 -1.46
C GLY A 29 3.54 -13.57 -0.48
N ALA A 30 3.59 -14.01 0.78
CA ALA A 30 2.68 -13.53 1.82
C ALA A 30 2.87 -12.04 2.11
N GLY A 31 4.12 -11.55 2.17
CA GLY A 31 4.40 -10.14 2.43
C GLY A 31 3.86 -9.20 1.34
N VAL A 32 4.00 -9.57 0.06
CA VAL A 32 3.44 -8.79 -1.05
C VAL A 32 1.91 -8.79 -1.00
N LEU A 33 1.27 -9.94 -0.74
CA LEU A 33 -0.18 -10.02 -0.62
C LEU A 33 -0.71 -9.13 0.51
N ILE A 34 -0.02 -9.12 1.66
CA ILE A 34 -0.35 -8.23 2.79
C ILE A 34 -0.15 -6.77 2.40
N GLY A 35 0.97 -6.42 1.76
CA GLY A 35 1.24 -5.05 1.30
C GLY A 35 0.20 -4.53 0.29
N VAL A 36 -0.21 -5.38 -0.66
CA VAL A 36 -1.29 -5.08 -1.60
C VAL A 36 -2.62 -4.88 -0.87
N GLY A 37 -2.98 -5.81 0.02
CA GLY A 37 -4.23 -5.74 0.78
C GLY A 37 -4.35 -4.46 1.62
N VAL A 38 -3.31 -4.13 2.39
CA VAL A 38 -3.25 -2.91 3.19
C VAL A 38 -3.25 -1.66 2.30
N GLY A 39 -2.56 -1.70 1.16
CA GLY A 39 -2.56 -0.64 0.16
C GLY A 39 -3.97 -0.31 -0.34
N PHE A 40 -4.74 -1.33 -0.74
CA PHE A 40 -6.12 -1.18 -1.21
C PHE A 40 -7.09 -0.72 -0.12
N ILE A 41 -6.98 -1.25 1.10
CA ILE A 41 -7.82 -0.81 2.24
C ILE A 41 -7.56 0.67 2.52
N SER A 42 -6.29 1.08 2.53
CA SER A 42 -5.90 2.47 2.76
C SER A 42 -6.46 3.38 1.67
N THR A 43 -6.27 3.05 0.39
CA THR A 43 -6.85 3.84 -0.70
C THR A 43 -8.37 3.88 -0.67
N ALA A 44 -9.05 2.79 -0.32
CA ALA A 44 -10.50 2.75 -0.20
C ALA A 44 -11.03 3.63 0.94
N ILE A 45 -10.41 3.59 2.14
CA ILE A 45 -10.77 4.45 3.27
C ILE A 45 -10.57 5.92 2.89
N ILE A 46 -9.42 6.23 2.30
CA ILE A 46 -9.05 7.58 1.90
C ILE A 46 -9.96 8.13 0.80
N GLN A 47 -10.24 7.35 -0.25
CA GLN A 47 -11.16 7.76 -1.33
C GLN A 47 -12.59 7.87 -0.80
N GLY A 48 -13.01 6.95 0.07
CA GLY A 48 -14.30 7.02 0.75
C GLY A 48 -14.45 8.27 1.61
N MET A 49 -13.38 8.70 2.29
CA MET A 49 -13.35 9.97 3.03
C MET A 49 -13.38 11.19 2.12
N ARG A 50 -12.77 11.14 0.93
CA ARG A 50 -12.73 12.25 -0.03
C ARG A 50 -14.02 12.41 -0.83
N SER A 51 -14.92 11.42 -0.77
CA SER A 51 -16.23 11.44 -1.42
C SER A 51 -17.32 12.14 -0.58
N LYS A 52 -16.96 12.79 0.54
CA LYS A 52 -17.86 13.56 1.41
C LYS A 52 -17.40 15.01 1.51
#